data_AF-A0A7T7HDM3-F1
#
_entry.id   AF-A0A7T7HDM3-F1
#
_cell.length_a   1.000
_cell.length_b   1.000
_cell.length_c   1.000
_cell.angle_alpha   90.00
_cell.angle_beta   90.00
_cell.angle_gamma   90.00
#
_symmetry.space_group_name_H-M   'P 1'
#
loop_
_entity.id
_entity.type
_entity.pdbx_description
1 polymer ?
#
loop_
_entity_poly.entity_id
_entity_poly.type
_entity_poly.pdbx_seq_one_letter_code
_entity_poly.pdbx_strand_id
1 'polypeptide(L)'
;MKSLTPAEETLMHALWTIERGFLKDIMEAYPEPKPHHNTVATVLKILVEKGFLKVKPFGRLHRYEVKVSKEQYYQQLLRLFIEEYYQASPELLLAEMIRLELLTDQHLKPYTKTSVTTESVSVKEEESKKSKPEKEKKKKKEKSKKKKAEKNQ
;
A
#
# COMPACT_ATOMS: atom_id res chain seq x y z
N MET A 1 2.72 -0.18 -4.53
CA MET A 1 2.76 -1.67 -4.56
C MET A 1 3.62 -2.14 -5.73
N LYS A 2 3.77 -3.46 -5.97
CA LYS A 2 4.16 -3.95 -7.30
C LYS A 2 3.00 -3.65 -8.27
N SER A 3 3.28 -3.17 -9.47
CA SER A 3 2.25 -2.95 -10.51
C SER A 3 1.64 -4.27 -11.00
N LEU A 4 0.40 -4.22 -11.49
CA LEU A 4 -0.22 -5.31 -12.25
C LEU A 4 0.16 -5.21 -13.73
N THR A 5 0.21 -6.34 -14.43
CA THR A 5 0.22 -6.37 -15.89
C THR A 5 -1.23 -6.41 -16.41
N PRO A 6 -1.53 -6.06 -17.68
CA PRO A 6 -2.91 -6.06 -18.19
C PRO A 6 -3.65 -7.41 -18.05
N ALA A 7 -2.93 -8.54 -18.12
CA ALA A 7 -3.49 -9.87 -17.89
C ALA A 7 -3.79 -10.14 -16.39
N GLU A 8 -2.98 -9.61 -15.48
CA GLU A 8 -3.25 -9.65 -14.04
C GLU A 8 -4.40 -8.73 -13.63
N GLU A 9 -4.51 -7.54 -14.25
CA GLU A 9 -5.57 -6.58 -14.00
C GLU A 9 -6.93 -7.08 -14.49
N THR A 10 -6.97 -7.70 -15.68
CA THR A 10 -8.17 -8.39 -16.19
C THR A 10 -8.63 -9.49 -15.22
N LEU A 11 -7.69 -10.26 -14.65
CA LEU A 11 -7.99 -11.26 -13.63
C LEU A 11 -8.47 -10.64 -12.32
N MET A 12 -7.86 -9.52 -11.88
CA MET A 12 -8.30 -8.77 -10.70
C MET A 12 -9.71 -8.18 -10.87
N HIS A 13 -10.12 -7.77 -12.07
CA HIS A 13 -11.51 -7.38 -12.34
C HIS A 13 -12.50 -8.52 -12.12
N ALA A 14 -12.22 -9.74 -12.58
CA ALA A 14 -13.05 -10.90 -12.27
C ALA A 14 -13.06 -11.22 -10.76
N LEU A 15 -11.89 -11.14 -10.10
CA LEU A 15 -11.74 -11.38 -8.66
C LEU A 15 -12.47 -10.35 -7.79
N TRP A 16 -12.49 -9.07 -8.16
CA TRP A 16 -13.26 -8.04 -7.46
C TRP A 16 -14.77 -8.24 -7.58
N THR A 17 -15.25 -8.86 -8.65
CA THR A 17 -16.68 -9.18 -8.82
C THR A 17 -17.15 -10.34 -7.93
N ILE A 18 -16.28 -11.32 -7.64
CA ILE A 18 -16.63 -12.49 -6.80
C ILE A 18 -16.18 -12.35 -5.33
N GLU A 19 -15.27 -11.42 -5.02
CA GLU A 19 -14.49 -11.23 -3.77
C GLU A 19 -13.62 -12.41 -3.31
N ARG A 20 -14.14 -13.64 -3.44
CA ARG A 20 -13.56 -14.89 -2.96
C ARG A 20 -14.08 -16.07 -3.79
N GLY A 21 -13.20 -16.97 -4.19
CA GLY A 21 -13.59 -18.13 -5.00
C GLY A 21 -12.47 -19.14 -5.22
N PHE A 22 -12.84 -20.26 -5.80
CA PHE A 22 -11.94 -21.26 -6.35
C PHE A 22 -11.59 -20.93 -7.81
N LEU A 23 -10.61 -21.63 -8.37
CA LEU A 23 -10.15 -21.45 -9.75
C LEU A 23 -11.27 -21.61 -10.80
N LYS A 24 -12.28 -22.45 -10.53
CA LYS A 24 -13.46 -22.62 -11.38
C LYS A 24 -14.33 -21.35 -11.41
N ASP A 25 -14.71 -20.84 -10.25
CA ASP A 25 -15.54 -19.65 -10.06
C ASP A 25 -14.90 -18.42 -10.73
N ILE A 26 -13.57 -18.28 -10.58
CA ILE A 26 -12.76 -17.24 -11.21
C ILE A 26 -12.79 -17.35 -12.74
N MET A 27 -12.76 -18.57 -13.29
CA MET A 27 -12.78 -18.83 -14.73
C MET A 27 -14.20 -18.69 -15.33
N GLU A 28 -15.24 -18.89 -14.53
CA GLU A 28 -16.62 -18.58 -14.90
C GLU A 28 -16.83 -17.06 -14.99
N ALA A 29 -16.33 -16.30 -14.02
CA ALA A 29 -16.37 -14.83 -13.98
C ALA A 29 -15.39 -14.11 -14.95
N TYR A 30 -14.48 -14.84 -15.61
CA TYR A 30 -13.50 -14.24 -16.52
C TYR A 30 -14.14 -13.84 -17.86
N PRO A 31 -13.90 -12.62 -18.39
CA PRO A 31 -14.48 -12.14 -19.66
C PRO A 31 -13.91 -12.88 -20.88
N GLU A 32 -14.61 -12.85 -22.01
CA GLU A 32 -14.09 -13.43 -23.26
C GLU A 32 -13.06 -12.50 -23.94
N PRO A 33 -12.02 -13.04 -24.60
CA PRO A 33 -11.70 -14.47 -24.76
C PRO A 33 -11.09 -15.09 -23.49
N LYS A 34 -11.62 -16.25 -23.07
CA LYS A 34 -11.15 -16.91 -21.84
C LYS A 34 -9.75 -17.53 -22.04
N PRO A 35 -8.74 -17.17 -21.24
CA PRO A 35 -7.40 -17.74 -21.33
C PRO A 35 -7.39 -19.19 -20.83
N HIS A 36 -6.36 -19.95 -21.20
CA HIS A 36 -6.24 -21.34 -20.75
C HIS A 36 -6.11 -21.45 -19.22
N HIS A 37 -6.66 -22.52 -18.64
CA HIS A 37 -6.71 -22.76 -17.19
C HIS A 37 -5.33 -22.63 -16.50
N ASN A 38 -4.28 -23.15 -17.14
CA ASN A 38 -2.91 -23.06 -16.64
C ASN A 38 -2.37 -21.62 -16.60
N THR A 39 -2.82 -20.75 -17.53
CA THR A 39 -2.51 -19.32 -17.52
C THR A 39 -3.13 -18.66 -16.31
N VAL A 40 -4.43 -18.90 -16.06
CA VAL A 40 -5.13 -18.37 -14.87
C VAL A 40 -4.44 -18.83 -13.58
N ALA A 41 -4.10 -20.12 -13.47
CA ALA A 41 -3.39 -20.66 -12.30
C ALA A 41 -2.00 -20.00 -12.09
N THR A 42 -1.29 -19.70 -13.17
CA THR A 42 0.02 -19.01 -13.12
C THR A 42 -0.13 -17.56 -12.67
N VAL A 43 -1.10 -16.82 -13.24
CA VAL A 43 -1.37 -15.42 -12.88
C VAL A 43 -1.89 -15.32 -11.44
N LEU A 44 -2.72 -16.26 -10.96
CA LEU A 44 -3.11 -16.33 -9.55
C LEU A 44 -1.91 -16.53 -8.60
N LYS A 45 -0.94 -17.38 -8.97
CA LYS A 45 0.29 -17.55 -8.18
C LYS A 45 1.08 -16.24 -8.12
N ILE A 46 1.23 -15.54 -9.25
CA ILE A 46 1.87 -14.23 -9.31
C ILE A 46 1.12 -13.20 -8.45
N LEU A 47 -0.21 -13.14 -8.48
CA LEU A 47 -1.01 -12.23 -7.65
C LEU A 47 -0.88 -12.51 -6.14
N VAL A 48 -0.73 -13.78 -5.74
CA VAL A 48 -0.41 -14.16 -4.35
C VAL A 48 1.02 -13.75 -3.97
N GLU A 49 2.02 -13.96 -4.84
CA GLU A 49 3.43 -13.54 -4.64
C GLU A 49 3.64 -12.01 -4.71
N LYS A 50 2.73 -11.29 -5.38
CA LYS A 50 2.63 -9.82 -5.34
C LYS A 50 1.84 -9.32 -4.11
N GLY A 51 1.11 -10.20 -3.43
CA GLY A 51 0.39 -9.90 -2.19
C GLY A 51 -0.99 -9.25 -2.36
N PHE A 52 -1.57 -9.30 -3.58
CA PHE A 52 -2.93 -8.82 -3.87
C PHE A 52 -4.01 -9.80 -3.41
N LEU A 53 -3.69 -11.10 -3.40
CA LEU A 53 -4.59 -12.19 -3.02
C LEU A 53 -4.06 -12.93 -1.80
N LYS A 54 -4.99 -13.45 -0.99
CA LYS A 54 -4.71 -14.41 0.08
C LYS A 54 -5.26 -15.78 -0.32
N VAL A 55 -4.41 -16.79 -0.34
CA VAL A 55 -4.83 -18.19 -0.50
C VAL A 55 -5.20 -18.78 0.87
N LYS A 56 -6.27 -19.58 0.90
CA LYS A 56 -6.61 -20.47 2.01
C LYS A 56 -6.76 -21.91 1.49
N PRO A 57 -6.12 -22.91 2.12
CA PRO A 57 -6.39 -24.31 1.81
C PRO A 57 -7.80 -24.70 2.28
N PHE A 58 -8.51 -25.47 1.46
CA PHE A 58 -9.85 -25.98 1.75
C PHE A 58 -9.92 -27.45 1.28
N GLY A 59 -9.43 -28.36 2.12
CA GLY A 59 -9.21 -29.75 1.75
C GLY A 59 -8.18 -29.87 0.62
N ARG A 60 -8.60 -30.38 -0.54
CA ARG A 60 -7.77 -30.50 -1.75
C ARG A 60 -7.79 -29.26 -2.65
N LEU A 61 -8.57 -28.24 -2.32
CA LEU A 61 -8.75 -27.03 -3.14
C LEU A 61 -8.09 -25.82 -2.50
N HIS A 62 -7.77 -24.83 -3.32
CA HIS A 62 -7.29 -23.52 -2.89
C HIS A 62 -8.38 -22.47 -3.14
N ARG A 63 -8.86 -21.83 -2.07
CA ARG A 63 -9.74 -20.65 -2.18
C ARG A 63 -8.87 -19.40 -2.18
N TYR A 64 -9.08 -18.54 -3.16
CA TYR A 64 -8.46 -17.23 -3.27
C TYR A 64 -9.43 -16.19 -2.69
N GLU A 65 -8.91 -15.26 -1.92
CA GLU A 65 -9.66 -14.14 -1.34
C GLU A 65 -8.92 -12.84 -1.69
N VAL A 66 -9.65 -11.82 -2.15
CA VAL A 66 -9.08 -10.50 -2.44
C VAL A 66 -8.60 -9.83 -1.15
N LYS A 67 -7.39 -9.27 -1.17
CA LYS A 67 -6.80 -8.51 -0.04
C LYS A 67 -6.78 -7.00 -0.28
N VAL A 68 -6.79 -6.55 -1.53
CA VAL A 68 -6.71 -5.14 -1.94
C VAL A 68 -7.98 -4.76 -2.71
N SER A 69 -8.72 -3.75 -2.26
CA SER A 69 -9.94 -3.32 -2.97
C SER A 69 -9.62 -2.60 -4.28
N LYS A 70 -10.58 -2.56 -5.21
CA LYS A 70 -10.47 -1.82 -6.48
C LYS A 70 -10.11 -0.35 -6.24
N GLU A 71 -10.73 0.26 -5.23
CA GLU A 71 -10.49 1.64 -4.81
C GLU A 71 -9.07 1.85 -4.28
N GLN A 72 -8.58 0.98 -3.40
CA GLN A 72 -7.22 1.06 -2.86
C GLN A 72 -6.16 0.92 -3.97
N TYR A 73 -6.38 0.00 -4.91
CA TYR A 73 -5.51 -0.16 -6.08
C TYR A 73 -5.54 1.09 -6.96
N TYR A 74 -6.73 1.58 -7.33
CA TYR A 74 -6.89 2.75 -8.19
C TYR A 74 -6.31 4.03 -7.56
N GLN A 75 -6.55 4.27 -6.27
CA GLN A 75 -5.96 5.40 -5.54
C GLN A 75 -4.42 5.36 -5.50
N GLN A 76 -3.82 4.17 -5.40
CA GLN A 76 -2.36 4.04 -5.46
C GLN A 76 -1.83 4.18 -6.89
N LEU A 77 -2.54 3.65 -7.89
CA LEU A 77 -2.19 3.80 -9.30
C LEU A 77 -2.21 5.29 -9.73
N LEU A 78 -3.24 6.02 -9.32
CA LEU A 78 -3.37 7.47 -9.58
C LEU A 78 -2.24 8.27 -8.93
N ARG A 79 -1.87 7.94 -7.68
CA ARG A 79 -0.75 8.60 -6.98
C ARG A 79 0.58 8.36 -7.70
N LEU A 80 0.89 7.11 -8.03
CA LEU A 80 2.09 6.75 -8.80
C LEU A 80 2.14 7.46 -10.15
N PHE A 81 1.01 7.57 -10.85
CA PHE A 81 0.91 8.31 -12.12
C PHE A 81 1.19 9.82 -11.96
N ILE A 82 0.68 10.46 -10.90
CA ILE A 82 0.95 11.88 -10.61
C ILE A 82 2.42 12.08 -10.19
N GLU A 83 2.99 11.14 -9.43
CA GLU A 83 4.40 11.14 -9.03
C GLU A 83 5.34 10.97 -10.24
N GLU A 84 5.05 10.03 -11.15
CA GLU A 84 5.89 9.68 -12.31
C GLU A 84 5.78 10.69 -13.47
N TYR A 85 4.57 11.16 -13.81
CA TYR A 85 4.35 12.00 -15.00
C TYR A 85 4.18 13.49 -14.68
N TYR A 86 3.76 13.86 -13.46
CA TYR A 86 3.41 15.23 -13.08
C TYR A 86 4.23 15.76 -11.89
N GLN A 87 5.40 15.17 -11.63
CA GLN A 87 6.35 15.58 -10.59
C GLN A 87 5.72 15.68 -9.18
N ALA A 88 4.75 14.81 -8.89
CA ALA A 88 3.93 14.82 -7.68
C ALA A 88 3.04 16.08 -7.48
N SER A 89 2.81 16.90 -8.51
CA SER A 89 1.90 18.06 -8.49
C SER A 89 0.54 17.72 -9.12
N PRO A 90 -0.56 17.69 -8.33
CA PRO A 90 -1.93 17.60 -8.86
C PRO A 90 -2.32 18.81 -9.70
N GLU A 91 -1.70 19.97 -9.47
CA GLU A 91 -1.98 21.23 -10.18
C GLU A 91 -1.56 21.16 -11.65
N LEU A 92 -0.41 20.51 -11.95
CA LEU A 92 0.03 20.28 -13.32
C LEU A 92 -0.91 19.32 -14.08
N LEU A 93 -1.40 18.27 -13.42
CA LEU A 93 -2.42 17.38 -13.99
C LEU A 93 -3.72 18.14 -14.28
N LEU A 94 -4.19 18.97 -13.34
CA LEU A 94 -5.40 19.78 -13.52
C LEU A 94 -5.26 20.77 -14.68
N ALA A 95 -4.10 21.44 -14.79
CA ALA A 95 -3.81 22.37 -15.88
C ALA A 95 -3.82 21.67 -17.25
N GLU A 96 -3.20 20.49 -17.37
CA GLU A 96 -3.20 19.72 -18.61
C GLU A 96 -4.59 19.16 -18.95
N MET A 97 -5.37 18.70 -17.96
CA MET A 97 -6.77 18.28 -18.19
C MET A 97 -7.66 19.42 -18.71
N ILE A 98 -7.43 20.66 -18.27
CA ILE A 98 -8.12 21.85 -18.81
C ILE A 98 -7.60 22.16 -20.22
N ARG A 99 -6.28 22.07 -20.46
CA ARG A 99 -5.65 22.31 -21.78
C ARG A 99 -6.09 21.31 -22.85
N LEU A 100 -6.47 20.10 -22.45
CA LEU A 100 -6.99 19.02 -23.30
C LEU A 100 -8.53 18.99 -23.37
N GLU A 101 -9.22 20.01 -22.85
CA GLU A 101 -10.69 20.11 -22.80
C GLU A 101 -11.41 18.96 -22.04
N LEU A 102 -10.66 18.15 -21.29
CA LEU A 102 -11.18 17.06 -20.43
C LEU A 102 -11.88 17.57 -19.17
N LEU A 103 -11.65 18.85 -18.81
CA LEU A 103 -12.36 19.55 -17.74
C LEU A 103 -12.87 20.92 -18.22
N THR A 104 -14.07 21.26 -17.75
CA THR A 104 -14.77 22.51 -18.05
C THR A 104 -15.43 23.05 -16.77
N ASP A 105 -15.83 24.32 -16.77
CA ASP A 105 -16.51 24.96 -15.64
C ASP A 105 -17.77 24.22 -15.17
N GLN A 106 -18.43 23.44 -16.04
CA GLN A 106 -19.60 22.65 -15.66
C GLN A 106 -19.22 21.48 -14.73
N HIS A 107 -18.05 20.86 -14.96
CA HIS A 107 -17.55 19.75 -14.16
C HIS A 107 -16.95 20.23 -12.81
N LEU A 108 -16.49 21.48 -12.71
CA LEU A 108 -15.90 22.04 -11.49
C LEU A 108 -16.94 22.57 -10.48
N LYS A 109 -18.08 23.10 -10.96
CA LYS A 109 -19.18 23.66 -10.14
C LYS A 109 -19.72 22.82 -8.97
N PRO A 110 -19.81 21.46 -9.03
CA PRO A 110 -20.23 20.67 -7.87
C PRO A 110 -19.14 20.54 -6.80
N TYR A 111 -17.85 20.57 -7.18
CA TYR A 111 -16.74 20.33 -6.25
C TYR A 111 -16.25 21.60 -5.55
N THR A 112 -16.30 22.77 -6.20
CA THR A 112 -15.86 24.04 -5.60
C THR A 112 -16.75 24.56 -4.47
N LYS A 113 -17.94 23.96 -4.27
CA LYS A 113 -18.86 24.30 -3.17
C LYS A 113 -18.66 23.45 -1.92
N THR A 114 -18.00 22.30 -2.04
CA THR A 114 -17.66 21.45 -0.90
C THR A 114 -16.41 22.04 -0.26
N SER A 115 -16.59 22.72 0.88
CA SER A 115 -15.49 23.29 1.67
C SER A 115 -14.41 22.24 1.92
N VAL A 116 -13.14 22.63 1.77
CA VAL A 116 -11.98 21.77 2.01
C VAL A 116 -11.89 21.43 3.50
N THR A 117 -12.59 20.37 3.91
CA THR A 117 -12.45 19.79 5.24
C THR A 117 -11.15 18.99 5.25
N THR A 118 -10.07 19.60 5.73
CA THR A 118 -8.83 18.90 6.10
C THR A 118 -9.05 18.05 7.34
N GLU A 119 -9.87 17.00 7.22
CA GLU A 119 -10.04 16.00 8.27
C GLU A 119 -8.79 15.12 8.31
N SER A 120 -7.93 15.50 9.25
CA SER A 120 -6.72 14.83 9.67
C SER A 120 -6.87 13.30 9.76
N VAL A 121 -6.12 12.58 8.93
CA VAL A 121 -5.65 11.23 9.29
C VAL A 121 -4.58 11.39 10.37
N SER A 122 -5.03 11.69 11.59
CA SER A 122 -4.18 11.63 12.77
C SER A 122 -3.90 10.16 13.07
N VAL A 123 -2.68 9.70 12.75
CA VAL A 123 -2.19 8.43 13.27
C VAL A 123 -1.99 8.61 14.77
N LYS A 124 -2.93 8.08 15.56
CA LYS A 124 -2.74 7.93 17.01
C LYS A 124 -1.62 6.91 17.27
N GLU A 125 -0.41 7.41 17.47
CA GLU A 125 0.52 6.75 18.38
C GLU A 125 0.04 7.02 19.82
N GLU A 126 -0.65 6.06 20.43
CA GLU A 126 -0.89 6.07 21.88
C GLU A 126 0.19 5.27 22.61
N GLU A 127 0.82 5.90 23.60
CA GLU A 127 2.07 5.42 24.20
C GLU A 127 1.88 4.26 25.20
N SER A 128 2.84 3.34 25.22
CA SER A 128 3.10 2.50 26.40
C SER A 128 4.19 3.12 27.29
N LYS A 129 3.88 4.21 28.02
CA LYS A 129 4.79 4.84 29.01
C LYS A 129 4.42 4.52 30.46
N LYS A 130 5.28 3.76 31.15
CA LYS A 130 5.31 3.65 32.64
C LYS A 130 6.69 3.12 33.08
N SER A 131 7.45 3.73 34.00
CA SER A 131 7.31 5.04 34.67
C SER A 131 8.64 5.56 35.26
N LYS A 132 8.69 6.89 35.49
CA LYS A 132 9.59 7.68 36.39
C LYS A 132 9.62 7.17 37.85
N PRO A 133 10.43 7.73 38.80
CA PRO A 133 11.64 8.61 38.72
C PRO A 133 12.81 8.06 39.64
N GLU A 134 13.69 8.72 40.44
CA GLU A 134 14.00 10.14 40.77
C GLU A 134 15.42 10.39 41.39
N LYS A 135 15.94 11.64 41.27
CA LYS A 135 16.84 12.47 42.13
C LYS A 135 18.13 11.97 42.86
N GLU A 136 19.19 12.77 42.62
CA GLU A 136 20.04 13.53 43.58
C GLU A 136 21.42 13.07 44.15
N LYS A 137 22.38 14.00 43.99
CA LYS A 137 23.44 14.46 44.94
C LYS A 137 24.46 13.44 45.52
N LYS A 138 25.74 13.59 45.10
CA LYS A 138 26.80 14.28 45.92
C LYS A 138 28.12 14.53 45.16
N LYS A 139 29.05 15.26 45.80
CA LYS A 139 30.33 15.80 45.25
C LYS A 139 31.57 15.11 45.88
N LYS A 140 32.72 15.29 45.20
CA LYS A 140 34.13 15.39 45.72
C LYS A 140 34.92 14.12 46.10
N LYS A 141 36.19 14.09 45.61
CA LYS A 141 37.41 13.40 46.12
C LYS A 141 37.37 11.86 46.12
N GLU A 142 38.45 11.09 45.92
CA GLU A 142 39.92 11.31 45.82
C GLU A 142 40.45 10.73 44.48
N LYS A 143 41.62 11.05 43.88
CA LYS A 143 43.00 11.40 44.31
C LYS A 143 43.93 10.19 44.64
N SER A 144 44.95 10.02 43.80
CA SER A 144 46.27 9.37 44.02
C SER A 144 46.39 7.85 44.34
N LYS A 145 46.85 7.08 43.34
CA LYS A 145 48.14 6.32 43.25
C LYS A 145 48.27 5.79 41.81
N LYS A 146 49.32 6.00 40.99
CA LYS A 146 50.79 6.16 41.11
C LYS A 146 51.58 4.85 40.93
N LYS A 147 52.08 4.64 39.70
CA LYS A 147 53.26 3.85 39.26
C LYS A 147 53.54 2.46 39.90
N LYS A 148 53.28 1.41 39.12
CA LYS A 148 54.27 0.44 38.57
C LYS A 148 53.64 -0.15 37.29
N ALA A 149 54.25 -0.25 36.10
CA ALA A 149 55.64 -0.41 35.66
C ALA A 149 56.21 -1.81 35.89
N GLU A 150 56.85 -2.34 34.83
CA GLU A 150 57.64 -3.58 34.75
C GLU A 150 56.82 -4.89 34.62
N LYS A 151 57.14 -5.94 33.81
CA LYS A 151 57.96 -6.16 32.57
C LYS A 151 58.00 -7.67 32.27
N ASN A 152 58.30 -8.07 31.02
CA ASN A 152 58.51 -9.44 30.53
C ASN A 152 57.34 -10.43 30.76
N GLN A 153 56.71 -10.89 29.68
CA GLN A 153 57.25 -11.98 28.86
C GLN A 153 57.03 -11.67 27.38
#